data_AF-A0A1H4B2T4-F1
#
_entry.id   AF-A0A1H4B2T4-F1
#
_cell.length_a   1.000
_cell.length_b   1.000
_cell.length_c   1.000
_cell.angle_alpha   90.00
_cell.angle_beta   90.00
_cell.angle_gamma   90.00
#
_symmetry.space_group_name_H-M   'P 1'
#
loop_
_entity.id
_entity.type
_entity.pdbx_description
1 polymer ?
#
loop_
_entity_poly.entity_id
_entity_poly.type
_entity_poly.pdbx_seq_one_letter_code
_entity_poly.pdbx_strand_id
1 'polypeptide(L)'
;MEKFEEQLRNDLHQFLQSLNEVDERMPECPDVEDKWEEIAKAYLPDGIREFQAYPSASLGWMMYIGLAVAKMWDTEWEIYSKVEDLYAYMRDKRGYDAMDEYIREEVLLLQGDDYTALEKLTGECAQRVYNALMHQHLEPGTKEAFNGYVSCLHQLYLMGAAVQLKRMGYHMTKVQ
;
A
#
# COMPACT_ATOMS: atom_id res chain seq x y z
N MET A 1 -9.34 -12.91 12.01
CA MET A 1 -8.40 -12.10 11.21
C MET A 1 -8.21 -10.70 11.77
N GLU A 2 -9.26 -10.06 12.31
CA GLU A 2 -9.20 -8.72 12.93
C GLU A 2 -8.00 -8.49 13.87
N LYS A 3 -7.73 -9.42 14.80
CA LYS A 3 -6.58 -9.30 15.72
C LYS A 3 -5.22 -9.26 15.02
N PHE A 4 -5.07 -10.05 13.95
CA PHE A 4 -3.83 -10.08 13.17
C PHE A 4 -3.69 -8.78 12.37
N GLU A 5 -4.77 -8.31 11.78
CA GLU A 5 -4.77 -7.06 11.03
C GLU A 5 -4.47 -5.84 11.91
N GLU A 6 -5.02 -5.81 13.12
CA GLU A 6 -4.67 -4.81 14.12
C GLU A 6 -3.20 -4.87 14.53
N GLN A 7 -2.62 -6.08 14.66
CA GLN A 7 -1.20 -6.24 14.92
C GLN A 7 -0.35 -5.69 13.77
N LEU A 8 -0.72 -5.98 12.51
CA LEU A 8 -0.05 -5.43 11.32
C LEU A 8 -0.10 -3.91 11.30
N ARG A 9 -1.30 -3.34 11.54
CA ARG A 9 -1.51 -1.89 11.62
C ARG A 9 -0.57 -1.25 12.64
N ASN A 10 -0.51 -1.81 13.85
CA ASN A 10 0.29 -1.25 14.94
C ASN A 10 1.79 -1.37 14.66
N ASP A 11 2.28 -2.50 14.14
CA ASP A 11 3.71 -2.68 13.80
C ASP A 11 4.14 -1.73 12.69
N LEU A 12 3.37 -1.65 11.59
CA LEU A 12 3.67 -0.75 10.48
C LEU A 12 3.62 0.71 10.91
N HIS A 13 2.58 1.12 11.66
CA HIS A 13 2.43 2.48 12.14
C HIS A 13 3.60 2.89 13.03
N GLN A 14 3.98 2.06 14.01
CA GLN A 14 5.13 2.33 14.88
C GLN A 14 6.44 2.44 14.11
N PHE A 15 6.65 1.54 13.14
CA PHE A 15 7.83 1.55 12.29
C PHE A 15 7.91 2.84 11.45
N LEU A 16 6.86 3.16 10.70
CA LEU A 16 6.81 4.36 9.87
C LEU A 16 6.90 5.65 10.70
N GLN A 17 6.28 5.68 11.88
CA GLN A 17 6.35 6.81 12.80
C GLN A 17 7.78 7.01 13.30
N SER A 18 8.51 5.93 13.59
CA SER A 18 9.93 6.00 14.01
C SER A 18 10.84 6.62 12.95
N LEU A 19 10.45 6.53 11.68
CA LEU A 19 11.13 7.14 10.53
C LEU A 19 10.58 8.53 10.17
N ASN A 20 9.59 9.02 10.93
CA ASN A 20 8.84 10.23 10.63
C ASN A 20 8.11 10.20 9.26
N GLU A 21 7.74 9.02 8.76
CA GLU A 21 7.02 8.85 7.49
C GLU A 21 5.49 8.94 7.63
N VAL A 22 4.96 8.82 8.86
CA VAL A 22 3.54 9.04 9.19
C VAL A 22 3.41 9.86 10.48
N ASP A 23 2.23 10.44 10.73
CA ASP A 23 1.95 11.19 11.96
C ASP A 23 1.56 10.28 13.13
N GLU A 24 1.54 10.83 14.35
CA GLU A 24 1.07 10.11 15.55
C GLU A 24 -0.38 9.64 15.37
N ARG A 25 -1.22 10.46 14.72
CA ARG A 25 -2.58 10.09 14.35
C ARG A 25 -2.62 9.74 12.86
N MET A 26 -3.15 8.56 12.55
CA MET A 26 -3.39 8.18 11.16
C MET A 26 -4.40 9.14 10.51
N PRO A 27 -4.20 9.50 9.23
CA PRO A 27 -5.19 10.26 8.49
C PRO A 27 -6.49 9.48 8.33
N GLU A 28 -7.60 10.21 8.43
CA GLU A 28 -8.91 9.72 8.02
C GLU A 28 -9.12 10.23 6.59
N CYS A 29 -9.07 9.34 5.60
CA CYS A 29 -9.26 9.69 4.20
C CYS A 29 -10.28 8.72 3.55
N PRO A 30 -11.58 8.90 3.86
CA PRO A 30 -12.62 7.97 3.44
C PRO A 30 -12.64 7.73 1.94
N ASP A 31 -12.38 8.77 1.14
CA ASP A 31 -12.41 8.66 -0.31
C ASP A 31 -11.32 7.73 -0.88
N VAL A 32 -10.13 7.73 -0.26
CA VAL A 32 -9.05 6.80 -0.62
C VAL A 32 -9.34 5.41 -0.05
N GLU A 33 -9.89 5.32 1.16
CA GLU A 33 -10.29 4.05 1.77
C GLU A 33 -11.40 3.34 0.98
N ASP A 34 -12.38 4.09 0.45
CA ASP A 34 -13.51 3.56 -0.32
C ASP A 34 -13.06 2.89 -1.63
N LYS A 35 -11.87 3.25 -2.15
CA LYS A 35 -11.28 2.61 -3.34
C LYS A 35 -10.62 1.26 -3.07
N TRP A 36 -10.38 0.92 -1.80
CA TRP A 36 -9.71 -0.32 -1.41
C TRP A 36 -10.35 -1.56 -2.03
N GLU A 37 -11.67 -1.73 -1.92
CA GLU A 37 -12.33 -2.96 -2.36
C GLU A 37 -12.20 -3.20 -3.86
N GLU A 38 -12.35 -2.15 -4.67
CA GLU A 38 -12.25 -2.19 -6.13
C GLU A 38 -10.83 -2.58 -6.55
N ILE A 39 -9.84 -1.88 -5.99
CA ILE A 39 -8.42 -2.11 -6.24
C ILE A 39 -8.00 -3.50 -5.81
N ALA A 40 -8.40 -3.95 -4.61
CA ALA A 40 -8.04 -5.26 -4.10
C ALA A 40 -8.58 -6.37 -5.02
N LYS A 41 -9.85 -6.27 -5.44
CA LYS A 41 -10.47 -7.26 -6.35
C LYS A 41 -9.73 -7.34 -7.69
N ALA A 42 -9.32 -6.20 -8.25
CA ALA A 42 -8.57 -6.14 -9.50
C ALA A 42 -7.11 -6.64 -9.35
N TYR A 43 -6.47 -6.37 -8.21
CA TYR A 43 -5.09 -6.75 -7.90
C TYR A 43 -4.90 -8.24 -7.60
N LEU A 44 -5.85 -8.84 -6.87
CA LEU A 44 -5.72 -10.19 -6.32
C LEU A 44 -5.25 -11.28 -7.31
N PRO A 45 -5.74 -11.34 -8.57
CA PRO A 45 -5.29 -12.34 -9.54
C PRO A 45 -3.77 -12.28 -9.80
N ASP A 46 -3.22 -11.07 -9.96
CA ASP A 46 -1.78 -10.88 -10.18
C ASP A 46 -0.99 -11.08 -8.88
N GLY A 47 -1.47 -10.51 -7.77
CA GLY A 47 -0.84 -10.65 -6.46
C GLY A 47 -0.69 -12.11 -6.01
N ILE A 48 -1.77 -12.91 -6.10
CA ILE A 48 -1.75 -14.34 -5.71
C ILE A 48 -0.81 -15.14 -6.60
N ARG A 49 -0.82 -14.89 -7.91
CA ARG A 49 0.06 -15.56 -8.88
C ARG A 49 1.53 -15.37 -8.50
N GLU A 50 1.91 -14.15 -8.16
CA GLU A 50 3.30 -13.80 -7.88
C GLU A 50 3.73 -14.13 -6.44
N PHE A 51 2.80 -14.21 -5.50
CA PHE A 51 3.11 -14.40 -4.08
C PHE A 51 3.96 -15.64 -3.79
N GLN A 52 3.78 -16.72 -4.56
CA GLN A 52 4.52 -17.97 -4.35
C GLN A 52 6.03 -17.82 -4.63
N ALA A 53 6.40 -17.05 -5.65
CA ALA A 53 7.79 -16.86 -6.06
C ALA A 53 8.40 -15.57 -5.48
N TYR A 54 7.59 -14.52 -5.37
CA TYR A 54 8.01 -13.17 -5.01
C TYR A 54 7.05 -12.55 -3.96
N PRO A 55 6.98 -13.10 -2.74
CA PRO A 55 6.00 -12.68 -1.74
C PRO A 55 6.16 -11.21 -1.33
N SER A 56 7.39 -10.73 -1.14
CA SER A 56 7.64 -9.33 -0.75
C SER A 56 7.29 -8.35 -1.87
N ALA A 57 7.51 -8.70 -3.14
CA ALA A 57 7.11 -7.84 -4.27
C ALA A 57 5.57 -7.80 -4.40
N SER A 58 4.94 -8.96 -4.37
CA SER A 58 3.47 -9.12 -4.39
C SER A 58 2.78 -8.37 -3.23
N LEU A 59 3.43 -8.23 -2.08
CA LEU A 59 2.92 -7.40 -1.01
C LEU A 59 3.24 -5.92 -1.24
N GLY A 60 4.49 -5.58 -1.54
CA GLY A 60 5.00 -4.22 -1.65
C GLY A 60 4.29 -3.36 -2.69
N TRP A 61 3.85 -3.97 -3.80
CA TRP A 61 3.02 -3.30 -4.82
C TRP A 61 1.80 -2.62 -4.25
N MET A 62 1.16 -3.20 -3.23
CA MET A 62 -0.02 -2.61 -2.63
C MET A 62 0.28 -1.32 -1.87
N MET A 63 1.49 -1.20 -1.31
CA MET A 63 1.92 0.06 -0.69
C MET A 63 2.14 1.15 -1.74
N TYR A 64 2.75 0.83 -2.88
CA TYR A 64 2.87 1.75 -4.01
C TYR A 64 1.51 2.19 -4.56
N ILE A 65 0.57 1.25 -4.69
CA ILE A 65 -0.81 1.56 -5.09
C ILE A 65 -1.44 2.55 -4.10
N GLY A 66 -1.30 2.34 -2.79
CA GLY A 66 -1.79 3.29 -1.77
C GLY A 66 -1.17 4.68 -1.90
N LEU A 67 0.15 4.75 -2.12
CA LEU A 67 0.86 6.01 -2.36
C LEU A 67 0.29 6.72 -3.61
N ALA A 68 0.11 5.98 -4.71
CA ALA A 68 -0.39 6.53 -5.97
C ALA A 68 -1.83 7.03 -5.85
N VAL A 69 -2.73 6.27 -5.22
CA VAL A 69 -4.14 6.67 -5.06
C VAL A 69 -4.25 7.94 -4.23
N ALA A 70 -3.50 8.06 -3.13
CA ALA A 70 -3.48 9.28 -2.34
C ALA A 70 -3.00 10.49 -3.17
N LYS A 71 -1.96 10.31 -3.99
CA LYS A 71 -1.46 11.37 -4.89
C LYS A 71 -2.49 11.77 -5.94
N MET A 72 -3.10 10.79 -6.60
CA MET A 72 -4.10 10.99 -7.65
C MET A 72 -5.35 11.69 -7.12
N TRP A 73 -5.76 11.34 -5.89
CA TRP A 73 -6.87 11.99 -5.19
C TRP A 73 -6.62 13.48 -4.97
N ASP A 74 -5.42 13.85 -4.50
CA ASP A 74 -5.00 15.23 -4.26
C ASP A 74 -4.90 16.05 -5.55
N THR A 75 -4.28 15.51 -6.60
CA THR A 75 -3.92 16.32 -7.77
C THR A 75 -5.03 16.45 -8.81
N GLU A 76 -5.75 15.37 -9.13
CA GLU A 76 -6.66 15.34 -10.28
C GLU A 76 -7.87 14.43 -10.05
N TRP A 77 -8.54 14.59 -8.91
CA TRP A 77 -9.74 13.84 -8.53
C TRP A 77 -10.79 13.74 -9.67
N GLU A 78 -11.01 14.81 -10.44
CA GLU A 78 -12.02 14.85 -11.50
C GLU A 78 -11.76 13.87 -12.66
N ILE A 79 -10.50 13.46 -12.83
CA ILE A 79 -10.09 12.48 -13.84
C ILE A 79 -10.14 11.08 -13.23
N TYR A 80 -9.46 10.89 -12.10
CA TYR A 80 -9.27 9.56 -11.51
C TYR A 80 -10.55 8.97 -10.91
N SER A 81 -11.50 9.81 -10.49
CA SER A 81 -12.83 9.35 -10.06
C SER A 81 -13.66 8.69 -11.15
N LYS A 82 -13.34 8.96 -12.43
CA LYS A 82 -14.01 8.41 -13.60
C LYS A 82 -13.30 7.18 -14.17
N VAL A 83 -12.13 6.84 -13.64
CA VAL A 83 -11.42 5.63 -14.05
C VAL A 83 -12.13 4.43 -13.43
N GLU A 84 -12.57 3.50 -14.28
CA GLU A 84 -13.35 2.32 -13.85
C GLU A 84 -12.51 1.28 -13.09
N ASP A 85 -11.20 1.21 -13.37
CA ASP A 85 -10.26 0.32 -12.69
C ASP A 85 -8.91 1.04 -12.54
N LEU A 86 -8.69 1.64 -11.37
CA LEU A 86 -7.45 2.36 -11.07
C LEU A 86 -6.23 1.45 -11.04
N TYR A 87 -6.40 0.19 -10.62
CA TYR A 87 -5.29 -0.76 -10.60
C TYR A 87 -4.83 -1.09 -12.03
N ALA A 88 -5.76 -1.49 -12.90
CA ALA A 88 -5.45 -1.76 -14.30
C ALA A 88 -4.86 -0.52 -14.99
N TYR A 89 -5.40 0.67 -14.70
CA TYR A 89 -4.86 1.93 -15.21
C TYR A 89 -3.37 2.12 -14.85
N MET A 90 -2.95 1.83 -13.62
CA MET A 90 -1.55 1.93 -13.21
C MET A 90 -0.70 0.80 -13.76
N ARG A 91 -1.17 -0.44 -13.63
CA ARG A 91 -0.45 -1.65 -14.09
C ARG A 91 -0.15 -1.58 -15.58
N ASP A 92 -1.12 -1.17 -16.40
CA ASP A 92 -1.01 -1.24 -17.86
C ASP A 92 -0.08 -0.16 -18.46
N LYS A 93 0.43 0.77 -17.65
CA LYS A 93 1.39 1.80 -18.11
C LYS A 93 2.75 1.21 -18.45
N ARG A 94 3.24 0.30 -17.61
CA ARG A 94 4.56 -0.34 -17.77
C ARG A 94 4.55 -1.86 -17.52
N GLY A 95 3.40 -2.42 -17.17
CA GLY A 95 3.24 -3.82 -16.75
C GLY A 95 3.36 -3.99 -15.24
N TYR A 96 3.04 -5.19 -14.77
CA TYR A 96 3.08 -5.55 -13.36
C TYR A 96 4.48 -5.40 -12.73
N ASP A 97 5.52 -5.86 -13.44
CA ASP A 97 6.88 -5.94 -12.91
C ASP A 97 7.57 -4.58 -12.75
N ALA A 98 7.06 -3.54 -13.42
CA ALA A 98 7.62 -2.18 -13.43
C ALA A 98 6.59 -1.13 -12.94
N MET A 99 5.58 -1.57 -12.19
CA MET A 99 4.51 -0.69 -11.71
C MET A 99 5.03 0.31 -10.67
N ASP A 100 5.98 -0.09 -9.83
CA ASP A 100 6.65 0.78 -8.87
C ASP A 100 7.52 1.85 -9.54
N GLU A 101 8.20 1.53 -10.64
CA GLU A 101 8.94 2.52 -11.44
C GLU A 101 7.97 3.57 -12.00
N TYR A 102 6.85 3.13 -12.59
CA TYR A 102 5.79 4.04 -13.05
C TYR A 102 5.29 4.95 -11.92
N ILE A 103 4.95 4.38 -10.77
CA ILE A 103 4.42 5.13 -9.63
C ILE A 103 5.45 6.12 -9.12
N ARG A 104 6.70 5.71 -8.91
CA ARG A 104 7.76 6.58 -8.39
C ARG A 104 8.12 7.71 -9.36
N GLU A 105 8.28 7.40 -10.64
CA GLU A 105 8.78 8.37 -11.63
C GLU A 105 7.70 9.28 -12.19
N GLU A 106 6.51 8.75 -12.49
CA GLU A 106 5.48 9.48 -13.26
C GLU A 106 4.33 9.97 -12.37
N VAL A 107 3.95 9.22 -11.34
CA VAL A 107 2.86 9.63 -10.43
C VAL A 107 3.41 10.52 -9.32
N LEU A 108 4.48 10.08 -8.66
CA LEU A 108 5.07 10.77 -7.52
C LEU A 108 6.17 11.76 -7.91
N LEU A 109 6.65 11.71 -9.16
CA LEU A 109 7.70 12.58 -9.71
C LEU A 109 9.01 12.56 -8.90
N LEU A 110 9.36 11.40 -8.33
CA LEU A 110 10.54 11.23 -7.49
C LEU A 110 11.81 11.07 -8.33
N GLN A 111 12.92 11.58 -7.80
CA GLN A 111 14.24 11.47 -8.40
C GLN A 111 15.31 11.30 -7.32
N GLY A 112 16.47 10.77 -7.71
CA GLY A 112 17.66 10.71 -6.85
C GLY A 112 17.42 9.95 -5.54
N ASP A 113 17.74 10.61 -4.43
CA ASP A 113 17.73 9.98 -3.11
C ASP A 113 16.29 9.60 -2.66
N ASP A 114 15.28 10.41 -3.00
CA ASP A 114 13.89 10.15 -2.60
C ASP A 114 13.31 8.90 -3.30
N TYR A 115 13.72 8.66 -4.55
CA TYR A 115 13.35 7.48 -5.31
C TYR A 115 13.83 6.19 -4.63
N THR A 116 15.11 6.21 -4.21
CA THR A 116 15.76 5.07 -3.55
C THR A 116 15.27 4.88 -2.11
N ALA A 117 15.03 5.99 -1.41
CA ALA A 117 14.51 5.97 -0.04
C ALA A 117 13.11 5.34 0.01
N LEU A 118 12.22 5.69 -0.93
CA LEU A 118 10.88 5.11 -0.98
C LEU A 118 10.91 3.61 -1.33
N GLU A 119 11.81 3.19 -2.21
CA GLU A 119 12.02 1.77 -2.52
C GLU A 119 12.38 0.96 -1.29
N LYS A 120 13.35 1.48 -0.52
CA LYS A 120 13.78 0.84 0.71
C LYS A 120 12.65 0.79 1.74
N LEU A 121 11.92 1.90 1.90
CA LEU A 121 10.80 1.99 2.85
C LEU A 121 9.71 0.95 2.54
N THR A 122 9.27 0.89 1.29
CA THR A 122 8.23 -0.05 0.85
C THR A 122 8.69 -1.50 0.96
N GLY A 123 9.94 -1.80 0.62
CA GLY A 123 10.54 -3.12 0.80
C GLY A 123 10.59 -3.55 2.26
N GLU A 124 10.96 -2.65 3.18
CA GLU A 124 10.98 -2.93 4.62
C GLU A 124 9.57 -3.19 5.18
N CYS A 125 8.57 -2.40 4.78
CA CYS A 125 7.16 -2.63 5.15
C CYS A 125 6.64 -3.96 4.62
N ALA A 126 6.90 -4.29 3.35
CA ALA A 126 6.49 -5.55 2.74
C ALA A 126 7.11 -6.76 3.47
N GLN A 127 8.41 -6.68 3.79
CA GLN A 127 9.09 -7.75 4.52
C GLN A 127 8.54 -7.93 5.94
N ARG A 128 8.18 -6.84 6.62
CA ARG A 128 7.55 -6.89 7.96
C ARG A 128 6.23 -7.64 7.94
N VAL A 129 5.31 -7.26 7.04
CA VAL A 129 4.01 -7.93 6.98
C VAL A 129 4.15 -9.38 6.51
N TYR A 130 5.08 -9.67 5.59
CA TYR A 130 5.36 -11.04 5.17
C TYR A 130 5.84 -11.90 6.34
N ASN A 131 6.81 -11.42 7.12
CA ASN A 131 7.29 -12.14 8.30
C ASN A 131 6.16 -12.36 9.32
N ALA A 132 5.33 -11.35 9.57
CA ALA A 132 4.18 -11.46 10.46
C ALA A 132 3.15 -12.50 9.96
N LEU A 133 2.91 -12.56 8.66
CA LEU A 133 2.04 -13.55 8.01
C LEU A 133 2.60 -14.96 8.16
N MET A 134 3.89 -15.16 7.95
CA MET A 134 4.53 -16.48 8.08
C MET A 134 4.46 -17.02 9.52
N HIS A 135 4.52 -16.13 10.53
CA HIS A 135 4.34 -16.50 11.93
C HIS A 135 2.91 -16.93 12.29
N GLN A 136 1.92 -16.71 11.41
CA GLN A 136 0.57 -17.24 11.61
C GLN A 136 0.48 -18.74 11.32
N HIS A 137 1.49 -19.33 10.67
CA HIS A 137 1.52 -20.76 10.30
C HIS A 137 0.26 -21.22 9.55
N LEU A 138 -0.26 -20.37 8.65
CA LEU A 138 -1.47 -20.65 7.89
C LEU A 138 -1.21 -21.71 6.83
N GLU A 139 -2.15 -22.63 6.67
CA GLU A 139 -2.07 -23.67 5.64
C GLU A 139 -2.33 -23.06 4.25
N PRO A 140 -1.41 -23.23 3.28
CA PRO A 140 -1.59 -22.72 1.92
C PRO A 140 -2.87 -23.22 1.26
N GLY A 141 -3.55 -22.36 0.49
CA GLY A 141 -4.79 -22.71 -0.23
C GLY A 141 -6.06 -22.72 0.62
N THR A 142 -5.97 -22.36 1.90
CA THR A 142 -7.13 -22.22 2.79
C THR A 142 -7.75 -20.82 2.72
N LYS A 143 -9.00 -20.69 3.18
CA LYS A 143 -9.69 -19.41 3.31
C LYS A 143 -8.94 -18.50 4.31
N GLU A 144 -8.38 -19.09 5.35
CA GLU A 144 -7.62 -18.42 6.39
C GLU A 144 -6.33 -17.81 5.82
N ALA A 145 -5.59 -18.57 5.00
CA ALA A 145 -4.41 -18.05 4.30
C ALA A 145 -4.76 -16.90 3.35
N PHE A 146 -5.84 -17.03 2.58
CA PHE A 146 -6.33 -15.96 1.72
C PHE A 146 -6.66 -14.69 2.51
N ASN A 147 -7.43 -14.82 3.61
CA ASN A 147 -7.77 -13.67 4.43
C ASN A 147 -6.53 -13.05 5.11
N GLY A 148 -5.54 -13.86 5.49
CA GLY A 148 -4.25 -13.38 5.99
C GLY A 148 -3.53 -12.51 4.99
N TYR A 149 -3.45 -12.96 3.73
CA TYR A 149 -2.87 -12.19 2.64
C TYR A 149 -3.62 -10.88 2.38
N VAL A 150 -4.96 -10.91 2.34
CA VAL A 150 -5.81 -9.72 2.16
C VAL A 150 -5.60 -8.71 3.30
N SER A 151 -5.51 -9.14 4.56
CA SER A 151 -5.21 -8.24 5.68
C SER A 151 -3.83 -7.58 5.54
N CYS A 152 -2.81 -8.30 5.03
CA CYS A 152 -1.50 -7.70 4.74
C CYS A 152 -1.59 -6.64 3.64
N LEU A 153 -2.28 -6.93 2.54
CA LEU A 153 -2.49 -5.99 1.44
C LEU A 153 -3.23 -4.73 1.93
N HIS A 154 -4.29 -4.90 2.72
CA HIS A 154 -5.09 -3.78 3.22
C HIS A 154 -4.25 -2.82 4.05
N GLN A 155 -3.45 -3.35 4.98
CA GLN A 155 -2.60 -2.49 5.82
C GLN A 155 -1.48 -1.82 5.02
N LEU A 156 -0.92 -2.48 4.01
CA LEU A 156 0.06 -1.84 3.12
C LEU A 156 -0.58 -0.72 2.28
N TYR A 157 -1.79 -0.91 1.78
CA TYR A 157 -2.54 0.11 1.06
C TYR A 157 -2.76 1.36 1.93
N LEU A 158 -3.32 1.19 3.13
CA LEU A 158 -3.59 2.29 4.06
C LEU A 158 -2.31 3.02 4.49
N MET A 159 -1.24 2.27 4.76
CA MET A 159 0.04 2.87 5.14
C MET A 159 0.69 3.61 3.98
N GLY A 160 0.60 3.09 2.75
CA GLY A 160 1.04 3.80 1.55
C GLY A 160 0.30 5.14 1.38
N ALA A 161 -1.02 5.12 1.52
CA ALA A 161 -1.81 6.35 1.47
C ALA A 161 -1.41 7.34 2.57
N ALA A 162 -1.24 6.88 3.81
CA ALA A 162 -0.86 7.73 4.94
C ALA A 162 0.53 8.37 4.76
N VAL A 163 1.50 7.61 4.28
CA VAL A 163 2.85 8.12 3.96
C VAL A 163 2.75 9.21 2.90
N GLN A 164 2.00 8.98 1.82
CA GLN A 164 1.89 9.98 0.76
C GLN A 164 1.17 11.25 1.23
N LEU A 165 0.08 11.12 1.99
CA LEU A 165 -0.65 12.26 2.55
C LEU A 165 0.28 13.14 3.38
N LYS A 166 1.08 12.55 4.26
CA LYS A 166 2.07 13.31 5.05
C LYS A 166 3.11 13.99 4.16
N ARG A 167 3.64 13.29 3.16
CA ARG A 167 4.63 13.84 2.21
C ARG A 167 4.06 15.01 1.38
N MET A 168 2.76 15.04 1.14
CA MET A 168 2.06 16.15 0.50
C MET A 168 1.71 17.30 1.46
N GLY A 169 2.04 17.18 2.76
CA GLY A 169 1.83 18.22 3.77
C GLY A 169 0.51 18.12 4.53
N TYR A 170 -0.25 17.04 4.36
CA TYR A 170 -1.42 16.77 5.21
C TYR A 170 -0.96 16.29 6.58
N HIS A 171 -1.26 17.08 7.62
CA HIS A 171 -0.89 16.75 8.99
C HIS A 171 -2.12 16.55 9.87
N MET A 172 -2.20 15.39 10.52
CA MET A 172 -3.24 15.14 11.52
C MET A 172 -2.73 15.48 12.91
N THR A 173 -3.23 16.59 13.45
CA THR A 173 -2.96 17.01 14.84
C THR A 173 -4.22 16.86 15.70
N LYS A 174 -4.04 16.74 17.02
CA LYS A 174 -5.16 16.79 17.96
C LYS A 174 -5.81 18.17 17.85
N VAL A 175 -7.12 18.21 17.60
CA VAL A 175 -7.92 19.42 17.82
C VAL A 175 -7.82 19.70 19.32
N GLN A 176 -7.27 20.86 19.68
CA GLN A 176 -7.17 21.31 21.08
C GLN A 176 -8.55 21.59 21.67
#